data_AF-A0A0C1MSP7-F1
#
_entry.id   AF-A0A0C1MSP7-F1
#
_cell.length_a   1.000
_cell.length_b   1.000
_cell.length_c   1.000
_cell.angle_alpha   90.00
_cell.angle_beta   90.00
_cell.angle_gamma   90.00
#
_symmetry.space_group_name_H-M   'P 1'
#
loop_
_entity.id
_entity.type
_entity.pdbx_description
1 polymer ?
#
loop_
_entity_poly.entity_id
_entity_poly.type
_entity_poly.pdbx_seq_one_letter_code
_entity_poly.pdbx_strand_id
1 'polypeptide(L)'
;MCPDIIVLRRGGHVDAGEVLLDAAKRELKEELGLESEPEIIAEFIFDDGHPRRIFLYQINLQKKMSLNKDEIESGFFVDREKNC
;
A
#
# COMPACT_ATOMS: atom_id res chain seq x y z
N MET A 1 -15.34 12.69 9.71
CA MET A 1 -14.13 11.86 9.91
C MET A 1 -13.61 11.54 8.52
N CYS A 2 -12.60 12.27 8.08
CA CYS A 2 -12.04 12.10 6.73
C CYS A 2 -11.12 10.88 6.70
N PRO A 3 -11.19 10.02 5.68
CA PRO A 3 -10.21 8.97 5.50
C PRO A 3 -8.92 9.59 4.96
N ASP A 4 -7.85 9.51 5.75
CA ASP A 4 -6.50 9.81 5.31
C ASP A 4 -6.10 8.80 4.23
N ILE A 5 -5.97 9.24 2.97
CA ILE A 5 -5.55 8.36 1.89
C ILE A 5 -4.02 8.34 1.88
N ILE A 6 -3.44 7.17 2.13
CA ILE A 6 -2.01 6.89 1.93
C ILE A 6 -1.89 6.17 0.60
N VAL A 7 -1.21 6.79 -0.36
CA VAL A 7 -0.81 6.12 -1.61
C VAL A 7 0.65 5.70 -1.46
N LEU A 8 0.89 4.41 -1.23
CA LEU A 8 2.24 3.86 -1.33
C LEU A 8 2.63 3.79 -2.81
N ARG A 9 3.62 4.61 -3.19
CA ARG A 9 4.07 4.74 -4.59
C ARG A 9 4.89 3.53 -5.06
N ARG A 10 5.38 2.70 -4.15
CA ARG A 10 6.00 1.40 -4.45
C ARG A 10 5.30 0.35 -3.60
N GLY A 11 4.54 -0.54 -4.22
CA GLY A 11 4.20 -1.81 -3.61
C GLY A 11 5.33 -2.80 -3.92
N GLY A 12 5.67 -3.65 -2.96
CA GLY A 12 6.64 -4.72 -3.14
C GLY A 12 6.19 -5.80 -4.13
N HIS A 13 7.13 -6.62 -4.57
CA HIS A 13 6.82 -7.77 -5.42
C HIS A 13 6.27 -8.92 -4.57
N VAL A 14 5.38 -9.70 -5.16
CA VAL A 14 4.90 -10.95 -4.57
C VAL A 14 5.90 -12.04 -4.91
N ASP A 15 6.39 -12.76 -3.91
CA ASP A 15 7.32 -13.85 -4.13
C ASP A 15 6.64 -15.05 -4.81
N ALA A 16 7.43 -15.88 -5.49
CA ALA A 16 6.90 -17.03 -6.21
C ALA A 16 6.24 -18.04 -5.24
N GLY A 17 4.92 -18.20 -5.36
CA GLY A 17 4.12 -19.07 -4.48
C GLY A 17 3.55 -18.36 -3.25
N GLU A 18 3.84 -17.07 -3.06
CA GLU A 18 3.25 -16.26 -2.01
C GLU A 18 1.81 -15.85 -2.38
N VAL A 19 0.92 -15.83 -1.38
CA VAL A 19 -0.44 -15.35 -1.55
C VAL A 19 -0.40 -13.82 -1.59
N LEU A 20 -1.08 -13.21 -2.57
CA LEU A 20 -1.09 -11.75 -2.78
C LEU A 20 -1.41 -10.95 -1.52
N LEU A 21 -2.37 -11.45 -0.73
CA LEU A 21 -2.80 -10.81 0.51
C LEU A 21 -1.73 -10.89 1.60
N ASP A 22 -1.01 -12.01 1.68
CA ASP A 22 0.06 -12.21 2.66
C ASP A 22 1.25 -11.32 2.33
N ALA A 23 1.59 -11.20 1.04
CA ALA A 23 2.59 -10.26 0.56
C ALA A 23 2.22 -8.81 0.94
N ALA A 24 0.99 -8.39 0.66
CA ALA A 24 0.51 -7.05 1.00
C ALA A 24 0.57 -6.76 2.51
N LYS A 25 0.26 -7.75 3.36
CA LYS A 25 0.37 -7.64 4.82
C LYS A 25 1.81 -7.56 5.29
N ARG A 26 2.72 -8.34 4.70
CA ARG A 26 4.15 -8.33 4.99
C ARG A 26 4.75 -6.96 4.68
N GLU A 27 4.54 -6.46 3.46
CA GLU A 27 5.02 -5.14 3.03
C GLU A 27 4.46 -4.02 3.92
N LEU A 28 3.15 -4.07 4.22
CA LEU A 28 2.51 -3.11 5.11
C LEU A 28 3.15 -3.07 6.52
N LYS A 29 3.62 -4.22 7.00
CA LYS A 29 4.34 -4.33 8.28
C LYS A 29 5.79 -3.87 8.17
N GLU A 30 6.49 -4.25 7.12
CA GLU A 30 7.91 -3.93 6.89
C GLU A 30 8.12 -2.43 6.64
N GLU A 31 7.24 -1.81 5.87
CA GLU A 31 7.35 -0.41 5.48
C GLU A 31 6.69 0.55 6.49
N LEU A 32 5.52 0.19 7.04
CA LEU A 32 4.69 1.09 7.83
C LEU A 32 4.48 0.65 9.28
N GLY A 33 4.98 -0.53 9.67
CA GLY A 33 4.79 -1.10 11.00
C GLY A 33 3.33 -1.41 11.33
N LEU A 34 2.49 -1.61 10.30
CA LEU A 34 1.05 -1.75 10.47
C LEU A 34 0.61 -3.22 10.36
N GLU A 35 -0.19 -3.65 11.31
CA GLU A 35 -0.92 -4.92 11.26
C GLU A 35 -2.40 -4.61 11.02
N SER A 36 -2.86 -4.85 9.80
CA SER A 36 -4.24 -4.60 9.36
C SER A 36 -4.66 -5.62 8.32
N GLU A 37 -5.97 -5.71 8.08
CA GLU A 37 -6.55 -6.50 7.00
C GLU A 37 -6.85 -5.56 5.81
N PRO A 38 -5.99 -5.53 4.77
CA PRO A 38 -6.25 -4.74 3.59
C PRO A 38 -7.40 -5.30 2.75
N GLU A 39 -8.22 -4.41 2.22
CA GLU A 39 -9.27 -4.73 1.25
C GLU A 39 -8.76 -4.45 -0.16
N ILE A 40 -8.99 -5.38 -1.08
CA ILE A 40 -8.67 -5.16 -2.50
C ILE A 40 -9.67 -4.19 -3.12
N ILE A 41 -9.17 -3.14 -3.75
CA ILE A 41 -9.99 -2.10 -4.38
C ILE A 41 -9.96 -2.22 -5.90
N ALA A 42 -8.80 -2.60 -6.47
CA ALA A 42 -8.64 -2.70 -7.91
C ALA A 42 -7.52 -3.67 -8.29
N GLU A 43 -7.61 -4.17 -9.52
CA GLU A 43 -6.57 -4.90 -10.23
C GLU A 43 -6.27 -4.17 -11.54
N PHE A 44 -4.99 -3.99 -11.82
CA PHE A 44 -4.51 -3.41 -13.06
C PHE A 44 -3.62 -4.40 -13.78
N ILE A 45 -3.86 -4.60 -15.07
CA ILE A 45 -3.04 -5.45 -15.93
C ILE A 45 -2.36 -4.56 -16.95
N PHE A 46 -1.04 -4.58 -16.96
CA PHE A 46 -0.20 -3.86 -17.91
C PHE A 46 0.49 -4.87 -18.81
N ASP A 47 0.44 -4.62 -20.11
CA ASP A 47 1.10 -5.41 -21.14
C ASP A 47 1.87 -4.48 -22.08
N ASP A 48 2.89 -3.82 -21.52
CA ASP A 48 3.74 -2.83 -22.18
C ASP A 48 5.12 -3.40 -22.59
N GLY A 49 5.19 -4.72 -22.83
CA GLY A 49 6.43 -5.47 -23.05
C GLY A 49 7.05 -6.05 -21.78
N HIS A 50 6.56 -5.62 -20.61
CA HIS A 50 6.86 -6.20 -19.31
C HIS A 50 5.55 -6.48 -18.57
N PRO A 51 4.96 -7.68 -18.70
CA PRO A 51 3.65 -7.97 -18.15
C PRO A 51 3.67 -7.79 -16.62
N ARG A 52 2.84 -6.88 -16.12
CA ARG A 52 2.71 -6.59 -14.69
C ARG A 52 1.23 -6.63 -14.31
N ARG A 53 0.97 -7.22 -13.15
CA ARG A 53 -0.35 -7.21 -12.52
C ARG A 53 -0.20 -6.50 -11.18
N ILE A 54 -0.89 -5.37 -11.03
CA ILE A 54 -0.82 -4.54 -9.83
C ILE A 54 -2.15 -4.64 -9.11
N PHE A 55 -2.08 -5.00 -7.83
CA PHE A 55 -3.24 -5.03 -6.95
C PHE A 55 -3.20 -3.83 -6.03
N LEU A 56 -4.28 -3.04 -6.03
CA LEU A 56 -4.44 -1.91 -5.14
C LEU A 56 -5.25 -2.34 -3.93
N TYR A 57 -4.66 -2.10 -2.76
CA TYR A 57 -5.29 -2.36 -1.47
C TYR A 57 -5.56 -1.06 -0.73
N GLN A 58 -6.62 -1.04 0.07
CA GLN A 58 -6.96 0.04 0.97
C GLN A 58 -7.05 -0.49 2.41
N ILE A 59 -6.59 0.35 3.35
CA ILE A 59 -6.74 0.15 4.78
C ILE A 59 -7.35 1.40 5.41
N ASN A 60 -8.22 1.20 6.39
CA ASN A 60 -8.73 2.28 7.23
C ASN A 60 -8.00 2.24 8.57
N LEU A 61 -7.17 3.25 8.83
CA LEU A 61 -6.35 3.31 10.04
C LEU A 61 -6.96 4.24 11.08
N GLN A 62 -7.10 3.74 12.31
CA GLN A 62 -7.36 4.56 13.50
C GLN A 62 -6.12 4.64 14.42
N LYS A 63 -5.02 3.99 14.05
CA LYS A 63 -3.79 3.87 14.84
C LYS A 63 -2.69 4.75 14.26
N LYS A 64 -1.71 5.10 15.10
CA LYS A 64 -0.47 5.75 14.65
C LYS A 64 0.34 4.80 13.79
N MET A 65 0.89 5.31 12.70
CA MET A 65 1.78 4.63 11.77
C MET A 65 3.26 4.96 12.10
N SER A 66 4.18 4.05 11.78
CA SER A 66 5.62 4.29 11.91
C SER A 66 6.31 3.98 10.58
N LEU A 67 6.91 5.01 9.96
CA LEU A 67 7.63 4.82 8.71
C LEU A 67 8.97 4.16 8.95
N ASN A 68 9.22 3.04 8.27
CA ASN A 68 10.56 2.48 8.15
C ASN A 68 11.37 3.32 7.16
N LYS A 69 12.38 4.04 7.66
CA LYS A 69 13.20 4.97 6.87
C LYS A 69 14.19 4.29 5.93
N ASP A 70 14.45 3.00 6.14
CA ASP A 70 15.37 2.24 5.30
C ASP A 70 14.71 1.86 3.96
N GLU A 71 13.37 1.73 3.95
CA GLU A 71 12.55 1.43 2.75
C GLU A 71 11.86 2.70 2.20
N ILE A 72 11.35 3.56 3.08
CA ILE A 72 10.61 4.77 2.72
C ILE A 72 11.45 6.02 2.98
N GLU A 73 11.84 6.69 1.89
CA GLU A 73 12.55 7.97 1.95
C GLU A 73 11.71 9.10 2.56
N SER A 74 10.42 9.20 2.16
CA SER A 74 9.48 10.18 2.71
C SER A 74 8.03 9.83 2.39
N GLY A 75 7.10 10.44 3.14
CA GLY A 75 5.66 10.36 2.90
C GLY A 75 4.96 11.59 3.47
N PHE A 76 3.80 11.93 2.91
CA PHE A 76 2.96 13.02 3.42
C PHE A 76 1.50 12.57 3.41
N PHE A 77 0.73 13.07 4.38
CA PHE A 77 -0.70 12.84 4.44
C PHE A 77 -1.42 13.86 3.56
N VAL A 78 -2.29 13.37 2.68
CA VAL A 78 -3.12 14.22 1.82
C VAL A 78 -4.53 14.22 2.36
N ASP A 79 -5.00 15.39 2.75
CA ASP A 79 -6.41 15.63 3.01
C ASP A 79 -7.13 15.83 1.67
N ARG A 80 -8.08 14.95 1.39
CA ARG A 80 -8.87 14.98 0.15
C ARG A 80 -9.70 16.25 0.03
N GLU A 81 -10.16 16.82 1.15
CA GLU A 81 -11.05 18.00 1.13
C GLU A 81 -10.29 19.32 0.96
N LYS A 82 -8.97 19.36 1.22
CA LYS A 82 -8.14 20.58 1.13
C LYS A 82 -7.46 20.80 -0.22
N ASN A 83 -7.60 19.87 -1.16
CA ASN A 83 -6.92 19.89 -2.46
C ASN A 83 -7.90 19.87 -3.64
N CYS A 84 -9.11 20.43 -3.45
CA CYS A 84 -10.08 20.74 -4.50
C CYS A 84 -10.29 22.25 -4.58
#